data_AF-A0A6J8BTT2-F1
#
_entry.id   AF-A0A6J8BTT2-F1
#
_cell.length_a   1.000
_cell.length_b   1.000
_cell.length_c   1.000
_cell.angle_alpha   90.00
_cell.angle_beta   90.00
_cell.angle_gamma   90.00
#
_symmetry.space_group_name_H-M   'P 1'
#
loop_
_entity.id
_entity.type
_entity.pdbx_description
1 polymer ?
#
loop_
_entity_poly.entity_id
_entity_poly.type
_entity_poly.pdbx_seq_one_letter_code
_entity_poly.pdbx_strand_id
1 'polypeptide(L)'
;MNNRKKYNKNLPSNAQFPVYASVTDICNTTLCNPNENGFHDKICLDRNCPNCGVKLLKFSDEELKTDDSSENINWECFEYINQHTKNGPKKKLMLVKKNTKPGLMVHYQQKLLGTFPAHNFRAKWQNSQLKHLVTNLPQNHVISVHDYSENYKCKDRDELQSSYFQKPEASLQVSLLYRHATSNIACLLYRHAILEVDGVDSTLEDPNIVTENFFVISDDEKHNQYFTFQVQKYISEYLSSISCHVHTMHEFCDGCSCQYKSRHCLGHLRKSLDELGYDHLIRNIFETSHAKGPHDAAGGLIKNKTDLAIVRGTATIQNAHDLFEFAKSNLSIPKSSNINECENTNIIGTFSPIPIVLEIGTVDDDQNDDTDIEVPIYELVSKSTIFAVLCDDDEFDYYLLKAQTESFQLQSRETDSWGVSYQPGTNVIKGNYSMQAENPLHFKMIKRKYGLVPSNSCLYI
;
A
#
# COMPACT_ATOMS: atom_id res chain seq x y z
N MET A 1 -8.62 -17.53 10.06
CA MET A 1 -10.07 -17.78 9.85
C MET A 1 -10.39 -19.17 9.28
N ASN A 2 -9.56 -19.77 8.40
CA ASN A 2 -9.89 -21.04 7.72
C ASN A 2 -10.27 -22.24 8.62
N ASN A 3 -9.78 -22.31 9.87
CA ASN A 3 -10.13 -23.41 10.78
C ASN A 3 -11.61 -23.45 11.19
N ARG A 4 -12.35 -22.32 11.21
CA ARG A 4 -13.79 -22.31 11.54
C ARG A 4 -14.63 -23.15 10.59
N LYS A 5 -14.30 -23.16 9.28
CA LYS A 5 -15.00 -23.97 8.27
C LYS A 5 -14.85 -25.49 8.50
N LYS A 6 -13.84 -25.93 9.26
CA LYS A 6 -13.60 -27.34 9.57
C LYS A 6 -14.45 -27.83 10.75
N TYR A 7 -14.64 -27.00 11.77
CA TYR A 7 -15.43 -27.32 12.97
C TYR A 7 -16.95 -27.16 12.78
N ASN A 8 -17.39 -26.24 11.91
CA ASN A 8 -18.83 -26.00 11.66
C ASN A 8 -19.61 -27.17 11.03
N LYS A 9 -18.99 -28.31 10.67
CA LYS A 9 -19.69 -29.46 10.08
C LYS A 9 -20.49 -30.31 11.09
N ASN A 10 -20.24 -30.18 12.40
CA ASN A 10 -20.82 -31.04 13.43
C ASN A 10 -21.62 -30.28 14.52
N LEU A 11 -21.87 -28.98 14.36
CA LEU A 11 -22.61 -28.19 15.34
C LEU A 11 -24.14 -28.29 15.12
N PRO A 12 -24.96 -28.36 16.19
CA PRO A 12 -26.42 -28.38 16.07
C PRO A 12 -26.94 -27.07 15.49
N SER A 13 -28.03 -27.15 14.72
CA SER A 13 -28.57 -26.10 13.84
C SER A 13 -28.95 -24.76 14.49
N ASN A 14 -28.93 -24.66 15.82
CA ASN A 14 -29.32 -23.47 16.58
C ASN A 14 -28.12 -22.68 17.16
N ALA A 15 -26.88 -23.15 16.99
CA ALA A 15 -25.68 -22.45 17.48
C ALA A 15 -25.03 -21.60 16.37
N GLN A 16 -25.64 -20.45 16.05
CA GLN A 16 -25.19 -19.58 14.96
C GLN A 16 -23.97 -18.72 15.38
N PHE A 17 -22.76 -19.25 15.19
CA PHE A 17 -21.51 -18.52 15.34
C PHE A 17 -21.14 -17.80 14.03
N PRO A 18 -21.24 -16.45 13.96
CA PRO A 18 -21.01 -15.71 12.72
C PRO A 18 -19.54 -15.80 12.28
N VAL A 19 -19.33 -16.05 10.99
CA VAL A 19 -18.04 -15.91 10.32
C VAL A 19 -18.06 -14.57 9.60
N TYR A 20 -17.30 -13.61 10.11
CA TYR A 20 -17.17 -12.27 9.52
C TYR A 20 -16.27 -12.32 8.28
N ALA A 21 -16.63 -11.58 7.23
CA ALA A 21 -15.87 -11.51 5.99
C ALA A 21 -14.69 -10.52 6.12
N SER A 22 -14.88 -9.44 6.88
CA SER A 22 -13.89 -8.38 7.08
C SER A 22 -13.71 -8.00 8.56
N VAL A 23 -12.61 -7.31 8.87
CA VAL A 23 -12.38 -6.70 10.19
C VAL A 23 -13.37 -5.54 10.45
N THR A 24 -13.89 -4.91 9.40
CA THR A 24 -14.93 -3.87 9.51
C THR A 24 -16.22 -4.48 10.07
N ASP A 25 -16.64 -5.65 9.61
CA ASP A 25 -17.87 -6.31 10.07
C ASP A 25 -17.76 -6.67 11.57
N ILE A 26 -16.58 -7.13 11.99
CA ILE A 26 -16.25 -7.39 13.40
C ILE A 26 -16.36 -6.10 14.23
N CYS A 27 -15.92 -4.96 13.69
CA CYS A 27 -16.05 -3.67 14.36
C CYS A 27 -17.53 -3.27 14.47
N ASN A 28 -18.26 -3.28 13.37
CA ASN A 28 -19.68 -2.88 13.32
C ASN A 28 -20.52 -3.74 14.27
N THR A 29 -20.32 -5.07 14.27
CA THR A 29 -21.02 -6.01 15.17
C THR A 29 -20.69 -5.80 16.66
N THR A 30 -19.58 -5.12 16.97
CA THR A 30 -19.18 -4.83 18.37
C THR A 30 -19.42 -3.38 18.78
N LEU A 31 -20.02 -2.55 17.94
CA LEU A 31 -20.36 -1.16 18.21
C LEU A 31 -21.89 -1.00 18.26
N CYS A 32 -22.39 0.08 18.85
CA CYS A 32 -23.76 0.51 18.58
C CYS A 32 -23.90 0.93 17.11
N ASN A 33 -25.12 0.90 16.57
CA ASN A 33 -25.41 1.40 15.23
C ASN A 33 -24.87 2.84 15.03
N PRO A 34 -24.49 3.23 13.80
CA PRO A 34 -24.16 4.61 13.49
C PRO A 34 -25.32 5.56 13.80
N ASN A 35 -24.98 6.83 14.06
CA ASN A 35 -25.95 7.93 14.12
C ASN A 35 -26.44 8.33 12.71
N GLU A 36 -27.35 9.31 12.65
CA GLU A 36 -27.98 9.81 11.42
C GLU A 36 -26.96 10.27 10.35
N ASN A 37 -25.76 10.69 10.76
CA ASN A 37 -24.68 11.09 9.86
C ASN A 37 -23.79 9.92 9.39
N GLY A 38 -24.19 8.66 9.66
CA GLY A 38 -23.44 7.47 9.28
C GLY A 38 -22.19 7.17 10.13
N PHE A 39 -22.01 7.86 11.26
CA PHE A 39 -20.83 7.68 12.13
C PHE A 39 -21.17 7.00 13.47
N HIS A 40 -20.29 6.14 13.97
CA HIS A 40 -20.41 5.62 15.34
C HIS A 40 -20.01 6.67 16.36
N ASP A 41 -20.74 6.73 17.48
CA ASP A 41 -20.43 7.66 18.56
C ASP A 41 -19.03 7.42 19.16
N LYS A 42 -18.35 8.51 19.52
CA LYS A 42 -17.01 8.48 20.12
C LYS A 42 -16.92 7.56 21.35
N ILE A 43 -17.96 7.53 22.19
CA ILE A 43 -18.01 6.66 23.38
C ILE A 43 -18.00 5.16 23.02
N CYS A 44 -18.57 4.79 21.87
CA CYS A 44 -18.55 3.42 21.34
C CYS A 44 -17.18 3.09 20.74
N LEU A 45 -16.62 4.00 19.93
CA LEU A 45 -15.30 3.86 19.30
C LEU A 45 -14.18 3.71 20.35
N ASP A 46 -14.22 4.51 21.41
CA ASP A 46 -13.26 4.47 22.53
C ASP A 46 -13.53 3.31 23.53
N ARG A 47 -14.52 2.44 23.25
CA ARG A 47 -14.95 1.30 24.11
C ARG A 47 -15.40 1.67 25.53
N ASN A 48 -15.84 2.91 25.73
CA ASN A 48 -16.40 3.39 27.00
C ASN A 48 -17.93 3.21 27.10
N CYS A 49 -18.59 2.80 26.01
CA CYS A 49 -20.03 2.54 25.98
C CYS A 49 -20.40 1.27 26.76
N PRO A 50 -21.41 1.28 27.65
CA PRO A 50 -21.83 0.09 28.40
C PRO A 50 -22.52 -0.96 27.51
N ASN A 51 -23.15 -0.53 26.42
CA ASN A 51 -24.06 -1.36 25.61
C ASN A 51 -23.34 -2.13 24.49
N CYS A 52 -22.20 -1.63 24.01
CA CYS A 52 -21.39 -2.31 22.99
C CYS A 52 -20.05 -2.83 23.54
N GLY A 53 -19.21 -3.40 22.69
CA GLY A 53 -17.87 -3.88 23.03
C GLY A 53 -17.56 -5.28 22.47
N VAL A 54 -16.29 -5.68 22.61
CA VAL A 54 -15.80 -6.98 22.12
C VAL A 54 -16.47 -8.20 22.76
N LYS A 55 -17.15 -8.00 23.91
CA LYS A 55 -18.02 -8.97 24.59
C LYS A 55 -19.22 -9.43 23.75
N LEU A 56 -19.61 -8.68 22.72
CA LEU A 56 -20.70 -9.04 21.80
C LEU A 56 -20.28 -10.12 20.77
N LEU A 57 -18.98 -10.38 20.63
CA LEU A 57 -18.49 -11.43 19.74
C LEU A 57 -18.81 -12.82 20.31
N LYS A 58 -19.56 -13.60 19.55
CA LYS A 58 -19.85 -15.00 19.85
C LYS A 58 -18.70 -15.89 19.34
N PHE A 59 -18.20 -16.73 20.23
CA PHE A 59 -17.19 -17.77 19.98
C PHE A 59 -17.75 -19.10 20.49
N SER A 60 -17.36 -20.22 19.88
CA SER A 60 -17.74 -21.54 20.41
C SER A 60 -16.90 -21.89 21.64
N ASP A 61 -17.38 -22.84 22.46
CA ASP A 61 -16.66 -23.25 23.65
C ASP A 61 -15.27 -23.79 23.31
N GLU A 62 -15.12 -24.52 22.19
CA GLU A 62 -13.84 -25.01 21.67
C GLU A 62 -12.86 -23.88 21.33
N GLU A 63 -13.34 -22.73 20.87
CA GLU A 63 -12.50 -21.57 20.57
C GLU A 63 -12.07 -20.80 21.81
N LEU A 64 -12.83 -20.90 22.90
CA LEU A 64 -12.54 -20.25 24.18
C LEU A 64 -11.69 -21.10 25.12
N LYS A 65 -11.49 -22.39 24.82
CA LYS A 65 -10.64 -23.27 25.62
C LYS A 65 -9.21 -22.75 25.75
N THR A 66 -8.76 -22.69 27.00
CA THR A 66 -7.38 -22.34 27.41
C THR A 66 -6.70 -23.47 28.18
N ASP A 67 -7.39 -24.61 28.35
CA ASP A 67 -6.90 -25.79 29.06
C ASP A 67 -6.34 -26.87 28.11
N ASP A 68 -5.75 -27.90 28.71
CA ASP A 68 -5.17 -29.04 28.00
C ASP A 68 -6.18 -30.03 27.40
N SER A 69 -7.49 -29.78 27.53
CA SER A 69 -8.51 -30.52 26.77
C SER A 69 -8.62 -30.08 25.31
N SER A 70 -7.89 -29.03 24.92
CA SER A 70 -7.78 -28.54 23.54
C SER A 70 -6.37 -28.70 22.97
N GLU A 71 -6.29 -29.08 21.70
CA GLU A 71 -5.05 -29.08 20.94
C GLU A 71 -4.54 -27.65 20.72
N ASN A 72 -3.21 -27.50 20.65
CA ASN A 72 -2.62 -26.21 20.33
C ASN A 72 -2.82 -25.88 18.84
N ILE A 73 -3.20 -24.65 18.54
CA ILE A 73 -3.28 -24.11 17.18
C ILE A 73 -2.03 -23.32 16.82
N ASN A 74 -1.63 -23.41 15.55
CA ASN A 74 -0.63 -22.52 14.97
C ASN A 74 -1.31 -21.24 14.45
N TRP A 75 -0.77 -20.08 14.81
CA TRP A 75 -1.23 -18.76 14.36
C TRP A 75 -0.06 -17.77 14.36
N GLU A 76 -0.26 -16.58 13.79
CA GLU A 76 0.80 -15.59 13.63
C GLU A 76 0.37 -14.23 14.19
N CYS A 77 1.34 -13.50 14.75
CA CYS A 77 1.12 -12.17 15.29
C CYS A 77 2.37 -11.30 15.20
N PHE A 78 2.18 -9.98 15.15
CA PHE A 78 3.28 -9.03 15.22
C PHE A 78 3.73 -8.82 16.67
N GLU A 79 5.01 -9.11 16.94
CA GLU A 79 5.64 -8.86 18.23
C GLU A 79 6.97 -8.12 18.07
N TYR A 80 7.31 -7.32 19.07
CA TYR A 80 8.61 -6.65 19.14
C TYR A 80 9.66 -7.57 19.74
N ILE A 81 10.58 -8.06 18.91
CA ILE A 81 11.70 -8.90 19.31
C ILE A 81 12.96 -8.05 19.50
N ASN A 82 13.70 -8.31 20.58
CA ASN A 82 15.01 -7.72 20.82
C ASN A 82 16.06 -8.51 20.03
N GLN A 83 16.52 -7.97 18.91
CA GLN A 83 17.61 -8.56 18.13
C GLN A 83 18.94 -7.99 18.62
N HIS A 84 19.84 -8.85 19.08
CA HIS A 84 21.21 -8.46 19.39
C HIS A 84 21.98 -8.17 18.09
N THR A 85 22.33 -6.90 17.88
CA THR A 85 23.19 -6.47 16.77
C THR A 85 24.58 -6.09 17.30
N LYS A 86 25.58 -5.97 16.43
CA LYS A 86 26.93 -5.49 16.81
C LYS A 86 26.91 -4.12 17.50
N ASN A 87 25.86 -3.33 17.30
CA ASN A 87 25.68 -1.99 17.88
C ASN A 87 24.64 -1.99 19.03
N GLY A 88 24.42 -3.14 19.68
CA GLY A 88 23.48 -3.30 20.80
C GLY A 88 22.13 -3.91 20.42
N PRO A 89 21.23 -4.09 21.40
CA PRO A 89 19.90 -4.65 21.18
C PRO A 89 19.02 -3.66 20.40
N LYS A 90 18.56 -4.06 19.21
CA LYS A 90 17.53 -3.33 18.45
C LYS A 90 16.18 -4.04 18.59
N LYS A 91 15.16 -3.29 19.01
CA LYS A 91 13.78 -3.76 19.10
C LYS A 91 13.13 -3.67 17.71
N LYS A 92 12.85 -4.81 17.07
CA LYS A 92 12.24 -4.89 15.73
C LYS A 92 10.87 -5.55 15.82
N LEU A 93 9.86 -4.98 15.15
CA LEU A 93 8.57 -5.63 14.97
C LEU A 93 8.74 -6.74 13.92
N MET A 94 8.34 -7.97 14.24
CA MET A 94 8.38 -9.12 13.33
C MET A 94 7.09 -9.92 13.43
N LEU A 95 6.74 -10.62 12.35
CA LEU A 95 5.69 -11.63 12.37
C LEU A 95 6.24 -12.89 13.09
N VAL A 96 5.52 -13.39 14.08
CA VAL A 96 5.96 -14.50 14.94
C VAL A 96 4.93 -15.61 14.88
N LYS A 97 5.37 -16.81 14.47
CA LYS A 97 4.60 -18.06 14.55
C LYS A 97 4.43 -18.45 16.04
N LYS A 98 3.19 -18.66 16.46
CA LYS A 98 2.76 -19.04 17.82
C LYS A 98 2.07 -20.39 17.78
N ASN A 99 2.36 -21.23 18.77
CA ASN A 99 1.66 -22.50 19.01
C ASN A 99 1.03 -22.41 20.41
N THR A 100 -0.29 -22.18 20.49
CA THR A 100 -1.00 -21.95 21.76
C THR A 100 -2.41 -22.54 21.75
N LYS A 101 -3.08 -22.60 22.90
CA LYS A 101 -4.52 -22.91 22.97
C LYS A 101 -5.36 -21.88 22.19
N PRO A 102 -6.53 -22.27 21.63
CA PRO A 102 -7.41 -21.38 20.88
C PRO A 102 -7.81 -20.11 21.63
N GLY A 103 -8.19 -20.22 22.92
CA GLY A 103 -8.65 -19.09 23.72
C GLY A 103 -7.61 -17.98 23.87
N LEU A 104 -6.32 -18.32 23.83
CA LEU A 104 -5.23 -17.33 23.89
C LEU A 104 -5.15 -16.49 22.61
N MET A 105 -5.40 -17.08 21.43
CA MET A 105 -5.52 -16.34 20.17
C MET A 105 -6.76 -15.45 20.19
N VAL A 106 -7.91 -15.96 20.67
CA VAL A 106 -9.16 -15.20 20.79
C VAL A 106 -8.99 -13.99 21.72
N HIS A 107 -8.39 -14.16 22.89
CA HIS A 107 -8.11 -13.06 23.81
C HIS A 107 -7.14 -12.01 23.21
N TYR A 108 -6.12 -12.45 22.45
CA TYR A 108 -5.26 -11.53 21.72
C TYR A 108 -6.04 -10.72 20.67
N GLN A 109 -6.92 -11.37 19.90
CA GLN A 109 -7.79 -10.70 18.93
C GLN A 109 -8.75 -9.69 19.61
N GLN A 110 -9.41 -10.09 20.70
CA GLN A 110 -10.29 -9.21 21.50
C GLN A 110 -9.54 -7.97 22.00
N LYS A 111 -8.27 -8.14 22.44
CA LYS A 111 -7.42 -7.03 22.89
C LYS A 111 -7.13 -6.03 21.76
N LEU A 112 -6.80 -6.51 20.55
CA LEU A 112 -6.57 -5.63 19.39
C LEU A 112 -7.85 -4.87 18.97
N LEU A 113 -9.00 -5.55 19.00
CA LEU A 113 -10.32 -4.95 18.72
C LEU A 113 -10.78 -3.94 19.78
N GLY A 114 -10.05 -3.81 20.90
CA GLY A 114 -10.24 -2.76 21.89
C GLY A 114 -9.91 -1.37 21.35
N THR A 115 -8.79 -1.20 20.65
CA THR A 115 -8.34 0.11 20.14
C THR A 115 -8.56 0.32 18.65
N PHE A 116 -8.69 -0.77 17.88
CA PHE A 116 -8.80 -0.73 16.42
C PHE A 116 -9.96 0.12 15.87
N PRO A 117 -11.19 0.14 16.44
CA PRO A 117 -12.28 0.93 15.88
C PRO A 117 -12.01 2.44 15.86
N ALA A 118 -11.52 3.00 16.96
CA ALA A 118 -11.17 4.42 17.03
C ALA A 118 -10.00 4.79 16.10
N HIS A 119 -9.01 3.89 15.96
CA HIS A 119 -7.90 4.03 15.02
C HIS A 119 -8.38 4.06 13.55
N ASN A 120 -9.16 3.07 13.15
CA ASN A 120 -9.75 2.97 11.80
C ASN A 120 -10.68 4.17 11.50
N PHE A 121 -11.47 4.62 12.48
CA PHE A 121 -12.30 5.81 12.34
C PHE A 121 -11.44 7.07 12.09
N ARG A 122 -10.41 7.32 12.90
CA ARG A 122 -9.52 8.49 12.71
C ARG A 122 -8.82 8.46 11.36
N ALA A 123 -8.30 7.30 10.94
CA ALA A 123 -7.66 7.12 9.64
C ALA A 123 -8.62 7.45 8.46
N LYS A 124 -9.86 6.96 8.51
CA LYS A 124 -10.89 7.28 7.51
C LYS A 124 -11.31 8.75 7.54
N TRP A 125 -11.52 9.29 8.74
CA TRP A 125 -11.89 10.70 8.94
C TRP A 125 -10.83 11.64 8.39
N GLN A 126 -9.56 11.48 8.78
CA GLN A 126 -8.45 12.33 8.32
C GLN A 126 -8.28 12.29 6.79
N ASN A 127 -8.40 11.11 6.17
CA ASN A 127 -8.36 10.99 4.71
C ASN A 127 -9.56 11.66 4.04
N SER A 128 -10.75 11.60 4.64
CA SER A 128 -11.93 12.36 4.18
C SER A 128 -11.70 13.88 4.29
N GLN A 129 -11.13 14.36 5.41
CA GLN A 129 -10.80 15.77 5.60
C GLN A 129 -9.78 16.28 4.58
N LEU A 130 -8.72 15.53 4.27
CA LEU A 130 -7.77 15.89 3.21
C LEU A 130 -8.48 15.97 1.84
N LYS A 131 -9.28 14.97 1.47
CA LYS A 131 -10.02 14.98 0.20
C LYS A 131 -10.99 16.16 0.10
N HIS A 132 -11.69 16.49 1.18
CA HIS A 132 -12.59 17.63 1.23
C HIS A 132 -11.82 18.96 1.11
N LEU A 133 -10.67 19.11 1.78
CA LEU A 133 -9.84 20.29 1.69
C LEU A 133 -9.19 20.47 0.31
N VAL A 134 -8.76 19.40 -0.36
CA VAL A 134 -8.24 19.45 -1.75
C VAL A 134 -9.33 19.90 -2.73
N THR A 135 -10.56 19.43 -2.55
CA THR A 135 -11.69 19.77 -3.44
C THR A 135 -12.35 21.12 -3.12
N ASN A 136 -12.08 21.70 -1.95
CA ASN A 136 -12.65 22.96 -1.48
C ASN A 136 -11.52 23.85 -0.91
N LEU A 137 -10.38 23.92 -1.60
CA LEU A 137 -9.23 24.70 -1.16
C LEU A 137 -9.60 26.19 -1.21
N PRO A 138 -9.47 26.94 -0.10
CA PRO A 138 -9.72 28.38 -0.12
C PRO A 138 -8.58 29.13 -0.83
N GLN A 139 -8.92 30.26 -1.47
CA GLN A 139 -7.93 31.12 -2.13
C GLN A 139 -6.79 31.49 -1.16
N ASN A 140 -5.55 31.52 -1.68
CA ASN A 140 -4.32 31.75 -0.91
C ASN A 140 -4.02 30.68 0.16
N HIS A 141 -4.71 29.54 0.17
CA HIS A 141 -4.29 28.37 0.94
C HIS A 141 -3.49 27.41 0.05
N VAL A 142 -2.54 26.72 0.66
CA VAL A 142 -1.74 25.66 0.03
C VAL A 142 -1.77 24.42 0.93
N ILE A 143 -1.86 23.23 0.34
CA ILE A 143 -1.72 21.96 1.06
C ILE A 143 -0.38 21.36 0.72
N SER A 144 0.35 20.90 1.72
CA SER A 144 1.64 20.23 1.59
C SER A 144 1.58 18.86 2.28
N VAL A 145 1.50 17.79 1.50
CA VAL A 145 1.55 16.41 2.04
C VAL A 145 3.01 15.96 2.04
N HIS A 146 3.61 15.80 3.21
CA HIS A 146 4.99 15.35 3.37
C HIS A 146 5.07 13.86 3.66
N ASP A 147 5.84 13.14 2.86
CA ASP A 147 6.24 11.76 3.15
C ASP A 147 7.74 11.52 2.88
N TYR A 148 8.32 10.61 3.66
CA TYR A 148 9.67 10.12 3.47
C TYR A 148 9.62 8.81 2.68
N SER A 149 9.81 8.91 1.37
CA SER A 149 9.98 7.72 0.55
C SER A 149 11.24 6.98 1.01
N GLU A 150 11.14 5.69 1.33
CA GLU A 150 12.25 4.90 1.89
C GLU A 150 13.57 5.13 1.15
N ASN A 151 14.69 5.26 1.87
CA ASN A 151 15.99 5.62 1.28
C ASN A 151 16.30 4.79 0.02
N TYR A 152 16.60 5.46 -1.09
CA TYR A 152 16.91 4.77 -2.35
C TYR A 152 18.25 4.02 -2.23
N LYS A 153 18.34 2.91 -2.97
CA LYS A 153 19.51 2.03 -3.02
C LYS A 153 19.99 1.98 -4.46
N CYS A 154 21.10 2.66 -4.74
CA CYS A 154 21.76 2.57 -6.04
C CYS A 154 22.16 1.11 -6.34
N LYS A 155 22.13 0.75 -7.61
CA LYS A 155 22.46 -0.58 -8.14
C LYS A 155 23.49 -0.41 -9.26
N ASP A 156 24.31 -1.44 -9.48
CA ASP A 156 25.12 -1.57 -10.70
C ASP A 156 24.57 -2.72 -11.57
N ARG A 157 25.00 -2.78 -12.82
CA ARG A 157 24.44 -3.67 -13.84
C ARG A 157 24.94 -5.13 -13.77
N ASP A 158 26.16 -5.35 -13.31
CA ASP A 158 26.84 -6.65 -13.34
C ASP A 158 27.31 -7.06 -11.92
N GLU A 159 26.60 -7.98 -11.27
CA GLU A 159 26.96 -8.50 -9.93
C GLU A 159 27.72 -9.83 -9.99
N LEU A 160 28.69 -10.05 -9.09
CA LEU A 160 29.40 -11.33 -8.90
C LEU A 160 29.29 -11.85 -7.47
N GLN A 161 29.08 -13.17 -7.36
CA GLN A 161 28.51 -13.88 -6.20
C GLN A 161 29.39 -13.93 -4.93
N SER A 162 30.67 -13.56 -4.99
CA SER A 162 31.65 -13.83 -3.92
C SER A 162 31.65 -12.82 -2.75
N SER A 163 30.92 -11.71 -2.84
CA SER A 163 31.00 -10.57 -1.91
C SER A 163 30.37 -10.77 -0.51
N TYR A 164 29.95 -11.99 -0.15
CA TYR A 164 28.99 -12.21 0.94
C TYR A 164 29.56 -12.32 2.38
N PHE A 165 30.88 -12.56 2.59
CA PHE A 165 31.32 -13.22 3.84
C PHE A 165 32.37 -12.57 4.78
N GLN A 166 33.15 -11.53 4.43
CA GLN A 166 34.11 -10.93 5.40
C GLN A 166 34.61 -9.50 5.07
N LYS A 167 34.95 -8.73 6.12
CA LYS A 167 35.62 -7.39 6.08
C LYS A 167 36.58 -7.26 7.28
N PRO A 168 37.77 -6.64 7.10
CA PRO A 168 37.94 -5.21 7.38
C PRO A 168 38.74 -4.44 6.30
N GLU A 169 38.90 -3.13 6.50
CA GLU A 169 39.46 -2.12 5.57
C GLU A 169 40.99 -2.34 5.32
N ALA A 170 41.66 -1.77 4.31
CA ALA A 170 41.46 -0.49 3.61
C ALA A 170 41.89 -0.47 2.11
N SER A 171 42.17 0.74 1.56
CA SER A 171 42.19 1.05 0.12
C SER A 171 43.42 0.64 -0.70
N LEU A 172 43.22 -0.13 -1.78
CA LEU A 172 43.46 0.36 -3.17
C LEU A 172 42.73 -0.54 -4.20
N GLN A 173 42.11 0.10 -5.20
CA GLN A 173 41.59 -0.45 -6.47
C GLN A 173 40.49 -1.54 -6.42
N VAL A 174 39.24 -1.08 -6.57
CA VAL A 174 38.05 -1.82 -7.09
C VAL A 174 37.55 -3.00 -6.25
N SER A 175 36.92 -2.67 -5.12
CA SER A 175 35.69 -3.31 -4.58
C SER A 175 35.28 -2.56 -3.31
N LEU A 176 34.22 -1.75 -3.36
CA LEU A 176 33.72 -1.02 -2.19
C LEU A 176 32.20 -1.08 -2.10
N LEU A 177 31.70 -1.29 -0.88
CA LEU A 177 30.29 -1.11 -0.57
C LEU A 177 29.96 0.38 -0.62
N TYR A 178 28.99 0.76 -1.43
CA TYR A 178 28.49 2.12 -1.44
C TYR A 178 27.41 2.31 -0.36
N ARG A 179 27.85 2.94 0.73
CA ARG A 179 26.99 3.75 1.60
C ARG A 179 27.13 5.18 1.13
N HIS A 180 26.05 5.83 0.73
CA HIS A 180 25.75 7.24 1.03
C HIS A 180 24.32 7.55 0.53
N ALA A 181 23.37 7.54 1.46
CA ALA A 181 22.28 8.51 1.54
C ALA A 181 21.61 9.02 0.24
N THR A 182 20.35 8.62 0.04
CA THR A 182 19.34 9.47 -0.62
C THR A 182 18.07 9.48 0.21
N SER A 183 17.97 10.51 1.04
CA SER A 183 16.78 10.88 1.81
C SER A 183 15.83 11.62 0.88
N ASN A 184 14.97 10.88 0.19
CA ASN A 184 14.03 11.46 -0.77
C ASN A 184 12.71 11.77 -0.07
N ILE A 185 12.48 13.04 0.28
CA ILE A 185 11.12 13.49 0.61
C ILE A 185 10.39 13.68 -0.71
N ALA A 186 9.28 12.97 -0.86
CA ALA A 186 8.27 13.26 -1.84
C ALA A 186 7.21 14.12 -1.14
N CYS A 187 7.04 15.35 -1.59
CA CYS A 187 6.00 16.23 -1.13
C CYS A 187 4.97 16.45 -2.25
N LEU A 188 3.69 16.28 -1.93
CA LEU A 188 2.59 16.58 -2.84
C LEU A 188 2.02 17.93 -2.46
N LEU A 189 2.17 18.91 -3.36
CA LEU A 189 1.67 20.26 -3.18
C LEU A 189 0.34 20.43 -3.92
N TYR A 190 -0.65 21.03 -3.26
CA TYR A 190 -1.88 21.50 -3.89
C TYR A 190 -1.99 23.00 -3.70
N ARG A 191 -2.11 23.74 -4.80
CA ARG A 191 -2.26 25.20 -4.82
C ARG A 191 -3.25 25.61 -5.90
N HIS A 192 -3.75 26.83 -5.81
CA HIS A 192 -4.46 27.45 -6.92
C HIS A 192 -3.50 27.72 -8.09
N ALA A 193 -4.03 27.62 -9.31
CA ALA A 193 -3.32 27.96 -10.53
C ALA A 193 -3.01 29.46 -10.59
N ILE A 194 -1.89 29.80 -11.22
CA ILE A 194 -1.41 31.17 -11.43
C ILE A 194 -1.19 31.32 -12.93
N LEU A 195 -1.90 32.28 -13.56
CA LEU A 195 -1.92 32.45 -15.02
C LEU A 195 -0.52 32.52 -15.66
N GLU A 196 0.41 33.21 -15.00
CA GLU A 196 1.79 33.44 -15.48
C GLU A 196 2.67 32.17 -15.43
N VAL A 197 2.26 31.16 -14.68
CA VAL A 197 3.02 29.94 -14.37
C VAL A 197 2.40 28.72 -15.03
N ASP A 198 1.08 28.57 -14.89
CA ASP A 198 0.32 27.39 -15.27
C ASP A 198 -0.49 27.59 -16.59
N GLY A 199 -0.55 28.83 -17.10
CA GLY A 199 -1.31 29.18 -18.31
C GLY A 199 -2.83 29.25 -18.12
N VAL A 200 -3.31 29.04 -16.88
CA VAL A 200 -4.71 29.18 -16.47
C VAL A 200 -4.75 29.91 -15.12
N ASP A 201 -5.76 30.77 -14.94
CA ASP A 201 -5.98 31.48 -13.68
C ASP A 201 -6.96 30.70 -12.78
N SER A 202 -6.93 30.96 -11.47
CA SER A 202 -7.89 30.37 -10.53
C SER A 202 -8.67 31.46 -9.81
N THR A 203 -9.99 31.37 -9.89
CA THR A 203 -10.92 32.32 -9.28
C THR A 203 -11.78 31.63 -8.19
N LEU A 204 -12.65 32.38 -7.51
CA LEU A 204 -13.59 31.81 -6.55
C LEU A 204 -14.75 31.08 -7.26
N GLU A 205 -15.10 31.55 -8.46
CA GLU A 205 -16.17 31.02 -9.31
C GLU A 205 -15.70 29.83 -10.16
N ASP A 206 -14.43 29.83 -10.59
CA ASP A 206 -13.76 28.75 -11.32
C ASP A 206 -12.40 28.42 -10.66
N PRO A 207 -12.38 27.55 -9.63
CA PRO A 207 -11.17 27.21 -8.89
C PRO A 207 -10.37 26.12 -9.62
N ASN A 208 -9.21 26.51 -10.17
CA ASN A 208 -8.28 25.62 -10.85
C ASN A 208 -7.17 25.18 -9.87
N ILE A 209 -7.19 23.91 -9.42
CA ILE A 209 -6.21 23.37 -8.46
C ILE A 209 -5.08 22.63 -9.18
N VAL A 210 -3.86 23.12 -9.02
CA VAL A 210 -2.63 22.50 -9.53
C VAL A 210 -2.10 21.52 -8.48
N THR A 211 -1.70 20.33 -8.93
CA THR A 211 -1.06 19.29 -8.10
C THR A 211 0.37 19.07 -8.54
N GLU A 212 1.35 19.30 -7.66
CA GLU A 212 2.77 19.27 -7.98
C GLU A 212 3.51 18.25 -7.10
N ASN A 213 4.49 17.55 -7.69
CA ASN A 213 5.37 16.65 -6.95
C ASN A 213 6.71 17.33 -6.68
N PHE A 214 6.93 17.75 -5.45
CA PHE A 214 8.15 18.42 -5.00
C PHE A 214 9.09 17.40 -4.36
N PHE A 215 10.27 17.20 -4.95
CA PHE A 215 11.25 16.22 -4.47
C PHE A 215 12.46 16.91 -3.86
N VAL A 216 12.72 16.65 -2.58
CA VAL A 216 14.01 17.02 -1.96
C VAL A 216 14.89 15.78 -1.92
N ILE A 217 16.02 15.85 -2.62
CA ILE A 217 17.04 14.80 -2.73
C ILE A 217 18.27 15.29 -1.95
N SER A 218 18.74 14.50 -0.99
CA SER A 218 19.87 14.89 -0.13
C SER A 218 20.61 13.68 0.45
N ASP A 219 21.89 13.92 0.77
CA ASP A 219 22.83 13.01 1.42
C ASP A 219 22.73 13.00 2.97
N ASP A 220 21.81 13.75 3.60
CA ASP A 220 21.61 13.68 5.05
C ASP A 220 20.61 12.58 5.46
N GLU A 221 21.11 11.45 5.96
CA GLU A 221 20.32 10.31 6.46
C GLU A 221 19.63 10.56 7.82
N LYS A 222 19.86 11.71 8.49
CA LYS A 222 19.42 11.90 9.89
C LYS A 222 17.93 12.15 10.06
N HIS A 223 17.25 12.65 9.01
CA HIS A 223 15.81 12.98 8.96
C HIS A 223 15.28 13.78 10.17
N ASN A 224 16.16 14.57 10.82
CA ASN A 224 15.86 15.27 12.07
C ASN A 224 15.15 16.61 11.81
N GLN A 225 14.88 17.36 12.88
CA GLN A 225 14.17 18.65 12.81
C GLN A 225 14.83 19.70 11.89
N TYR A 226 16.15 19.66 11.71
CA TYR A 226 16.85 20.59 10.81
C TYR A 226 16.58 20.22 9.35
N PHE A 227 16.57 18.93 9.03
CA PHE A 227 16.25 18.42 7.70
C PHE A 227 14.79 18.73 7.32
N THR A 228 13.83 18.43 8.21
CA THR A 228 12.41 18.75 7.97
C THR A 228 12.21 20.25 7.74
N PHE A 229 12.91 21.09 8.51
CA PHE A 229 12.78 22.54 8.38
C PHE A 229 13.39 23.07 7.07
N GLN A 230 14.55 22.57 6.67
CA GLN A 230 15.17 22.95 5.39
C GLN A 230 14.28 22.58 4.19
N VAL A 231 13.55 21.47 4.28
CA VAL A 231 12.56 21.05 3.26
C VAL A 231 11.37 22.00 3.21
N GLN A 232 10.82 22.37 4.37
CA GLN A 232 9.75 23.40 4.44
C GLN A 232 10.23 24.73 3.84
N LYS A 233 11.48 25.11 4.09
CA LYS A 233 12.09 26.35 3.56
C LYS A 233 12.22 26.31 2.03
N TYR A 234 12.65 25.20 1.44
CA TYR A 234 12.70 25.08 -0.02
C TYR A 234 11.30 25.16 -0.67
N ILE A 235 10.26 24.66 -0.01
CA ILE A 235 8.87 24.81 -0.47
C ILE A 235 8.42 26.28 -0.39
N SER A 236 8.70 26.98 0.71
CA SER A 236 8.42 28.42 0.86
C SER A 236 9.14 29.27 -0.20
N GLU A 237 10.44 29.01 -0.42
CA GLU A 237 11.26 29.69 -1.42
C GLU A 237 10.75 29.45 -2.84
N TYR A 238 10.32 28.22 -3.15
CA TYR A 238 9.70 27.89 -4.43
C TYR A 238 8.36 28.62 -4.63
N LEU A 239 7.44 28.55 -3.68
CA LEU A 239 6.13 29.22 -3.75
C LEU A 239 6.31 30.75 -3.90
N SER A 240 7.28 31.32 -3.19
CA SER A 240 7.66 32.74 -3.33
C SER A 240 8.22 33.05 -4.72
N SER A 241 9.01 32.15 -5.32
CA SER A 241 9.61 32.35 -6.65
C SER A 241 8.60 32.36 -7.81
N ILE A 242 7.44 31.71 -7.61
CA ILE A 242 6.31 31.72 -8.55
C ILE A 242 5.22 32.76 -8.18
N SER A 243 5.54 33.71 -7.30
CA SER A 243 4.62 34.74 -6.79
C SER A 243 3.35 34.19 -6.10
N CYS A 244 3.38 32.95 -5.60
CA CYS A 244 2.25 32.36 -4.89
C CYS A 244 2.15 32.93 -3.47
N HIS A 245 1.16 33.79 -3.22
CA HIS A 245 0.88 34.30 -1.89
C HIS A 245 0.20 33.24 -1.01
N VAL A 246 0.90 32.79 0.05
CA VAL A 246 0.39 31.76 0.97
C VAL A 246 -0.06 32.38 2.29
N HIS A 247 -1.38 32.52 2.46
CA HIS A 247 -1.98 32.92 3.73
C HIS A 247 -1.97 31.74 4.74
N THR A 248 -2.48 30.57 4.33
CA THR A 248 -2.50 29.37 5.18
C THR A 248 -1.82 28.18 4.50
N MET A 249 -0.77 27.65 5.15
CA MET A 249 -0.16 26.38 4.79
C MET A 249 -0.79 25.23 5.61
N HIS A 250 -1.33 24.23 4.92
CA HIS A 250 -1.89 23.01 5.50
C HIS A 250 -0.92 21.85 5.30
N GLU A 251 -0.07 21.58 6.30
CA GLU A 251 0.82 20.43 6.26
C GLU A 251 0.07 19.17 6.67
N PHE A 252 0.19 18.10 5.88
CA PHE A 252 -0.21 16.76 6.25
C PHE A 252 1.04 15.89 6.29
N CYS A 253 1.27 15.18 7.39
CA CYS A 253 2.46 14.35 7.54
C CYS A 253 2.17 13.04 8.26
N ASP A 254 3.10 12.11 8.12
CA ASP A 254 3.04 10.79 8.73
C ASP A 254 3.09 10.82 10.27
N GLY A 255 2.86 9.66 10.87
CA GLY A 255 2.88 9.47 12.32
C GLY A 255 4.27 9.32 12.95
N CYS A 256 5.39 9.54 12.25
CA CYS A 256 6.74 9.24 12.71
C CYS A 256 7.28 10.27 13.70
N SER A 257 7.48 9.84 14.95
CA SER A 257 7.99 10.67 16.04
C SER A 257 9.43 11.17 15.85
N CYS A 258 10.18 10.62 14.88
CA CYS A 258 11.53 11.06 14.55
C CYS A 258 11.55 12.23 13.55
N GLN A 259 10.42 12.49 12.88
CA GLN A 259 10.27 13.43 11.78
C GLN A 259 9.30 14.56 12.18
N TYR A 260 8.30 14.91 11.35
CA TYR A 260 7.40 16.06 11.54
C TYR A 260 6.57 16.03 12.84
N LYS A 261 6.27 14.84 13.38
CA LYS A 261 5.61 14.64 14.69
C LYS A 261 6.54 14.84 15.90
N SER A 262 7.86 14.97 15.69
CA SER A 262 8.80 15.11 16.81
C SER A 262 8.50 16.35 17.65
N ARG A 263 8.76 16.27 18.96
CA ARG A 263 8.63 17.41 19.88
C ARG A 263 9.43 18.65 19.43
N HIS A 264 10.51 18.44 18.69
CA HIS A 264 11.38 19.49 18.18
C HIS A 264 10.73 20.20 16.98
N CYS A 265 10.16 19.43 16.04
CA CYS A 265 9.41 19.99 14.89
C CYS A 265 8.11 20.68 15.34
N LEU A 266 7.45 20.20 16.39
CA LEU A 266 6.28 20.85 16.99
C LEU A 266 6.66 22.13 17.75
N GLY A 267 7.75 22.09 18.55
CA GLY A 267 8.26 23.27 19.26
C GLY A 267 8.74 24.40 18.32
N HIS A 268 9.16 24.06 17.10
CA HIS A 268 9.57 25.04 16.10
C HIS A 268 8.42 25.69 15.32
N LEU A 269 7.18 25.17 15.41
CA LEU A 269 6.04 25.64 14.60
C LEU A 269 5.85 27.17 14.63
N ARG A 270 5.95 27.80 15.81
CA ARG A 270 5.78 29.26 15.91
C ARG A 270 6.87 30.02 15.16
N LYS A 271 8.12 29.60 15.28
CA LYS A 271 9.27 30.21 14.60
C LYS A 271 9.28 29.89 13.10
N SER A 272 8.74 28.74 12.70
CA SER A 272 8.52 28.39 11.31
C SER A 272 7.54 29.34 10.60
N LEU A 273 6.55 29.92 11.28
CA LEU A 273 5.71 30.98 10.66
C LEU A 273 6.56 32.19 10.27
N ASP A 274 7.32 32.72 11.24
CA ASP A 274 8.15 33.91 11.07
C ASP A 274 9.26 33.72 9.99
N GLU A 275 9.76 32.49 9.80
CA GLU A 275 10.84 32.18 8.85
C GLU A 275 10.36 31.63 7.48
N LEU A 276 9.13 31.13 7.36
CA LEU A 276 8.56 30.61 6.10
C LEU A 276 7.62 31.59 5.38
N GLY A 277 7.25 32.71 6.03
CA GLY A 277 6.44 33.76 5.40
C GLY A 277 4.97 33.40 5.22
N TYR A 278 4.42 32.55 6.09
CA TYR A 278 2.99 32.19 6.11
C TYR A 278 2.29 32.86 7.30
N ASP A 279 1.09 33.39 7.12
CA ASP A 279 0.30 33.95 8.25
C ASP A 279 -0.18 32.84 9.19
N HIS A 280 -0.57 31.70 8.62
CA HIS A 280 -1.12 30.55 9.32
C HIS A 280 -0.49 29.23 8.85
N LEU A 281 -0.24 28.32 9.81
CA LEU A 281 0.34 27.01 9.59
C LEU A 281 -0.45 25.98 10.39
N ILE A 282 -1.12 25.07 9.69
CA ILE A 282 -1.92 23.99 10.28
C ILE A 282 -1.23 22.67 9.96
N ARG A 283 -0.71 21.98 10.98
CA ARG A 283 -0.08 20.67 10.82
C ARG A 283 -1.01 19.54 11.27
N ASN A 284 -1.47 18.77 10.30
CA ASN A 284 -2.26 17.57 10.44
C ASN A 284 -1.34 16.34 10.46
N ILE A 285 -1.47 15.50 11.48
CA ILE A 285 -0.67 14.27 11.62
C ILE A 285 -1.59 13.08 11.39
N PHE A 286 -1.33 12.30 10.35
CA PHE A 286 -2.08 11.10 10.06
C PHE A 286 -1.95 10.06 11.18
N GLU A 287 -3.01 9.29 11.35
CA GLU A 287 -2.99 8.06 12.14
C GLU A 287 -1.88 7.14 11.62
N THR A 288 -1.13 6.51 12.53
CA THR A 288 0.05 5.70 12.18
C THR A 288 -0.28 4.66 11.11
N SER A 289 0.59 4.54 10.10
CA SER A 289 0.45 3.64 8.93
C SER A 289 -0.66 3.99 7.93
N HIS A 290 -1.37 5.12 8.07
CA HIS A 290 -2.46 5.53 7.19
C HIS A 290 -2.20 6.80 6.36
N ALA A 291 -0.95 7.27 6.29
CA ALA A 291 -0.54 8.45 5.52
C ALA A 291 -0.44 8.21 4.00
N LYS A 292 -0.61 6.97 3.52
CA LYS A 292 -0.30 6.57 2.13
C LYS A 292 -1.10 7.33 1.07
N GLY A 293 -0.45 7.70 -0.03
CA GLY A 293 -1.07 8.49 -1.09
C GLY A 293 -0.24 8.65 -2.36
N PRO A 294 -0.56 9.62 -3.23
CA PRO A 294 0.13 9.79 -4.51
C PRO A 294 1.63 10.10 -4.39
N HIS A 295 2.07 10.65 -3.24
CA HIS A 295 3.48 10.85 -2.91
C HIS A 295 4.28 9.53 -2.83
N ASP A 296 3.68 8.43 -2.35
CA ASP A 296 4.31 7.09 -2.38
C ASP A 296 4.61 6.70 -3.83
N ALA A 297 3.60 6.85 -4.70
CA ALA A 297 3.68 6.51 -6.11
C ALA A 297 4.68 7.41 -6.86
N ALA A 298 4.74 8.70 -6.50
CA ALA A 298 5.70 9.65 -7.04
C ALA A 298 7.16 9.27 -6.66
N GLY A 299 7.40 8.94 -5.38
CA GLY A 299 8.70 8.42 -4.93
C GLY A 299 9.06 7.07 -5.57
N GLY A 300 8.09 6.16 -5.69
CA GLY A 300 8.24 4.88 -6.39
C GLY A 300 8.54 5.04 -7.87
N LEU A 301 7.94 6.02 -8.55
CA LEU A 301 8.19 6.34 -9.96
C LEU A 301 9.63 6.76 -10.19
N ILE A 302 10.20 7.67 -9.37
CA ILE A 302 11.61 8.05 -9.47
C ILE A 302 12.50 6.82 -9.33
N LYS A 303 12.30 6.02 -8.27
CA LYS A 303 13.08 4.81 -7.99
C LYS A 303 13.05 3.84 -9.17
N ASN A 304 11.86 3.54 -9.70
CA ASN A 304 11.67 2.65 -10.83
C ASN A 304 12.30 3.17 -12.13
N LYS A 305 12.20 4.49 -12.42
CA LYS A 305 12.83 5.10 -13.60
C LYS A 305 14.34 5.07 -13.53
N THR A 306 14.89 5.35 -12.34
CA THR A 306 16.33 5.31 -12.06
C THR A 306 16.87 3.88 -12.20
N ASP A 307 16.22 2.91 -11.56
CA ASP A 307 16.56 1.47 -11.67
C ASP A 307 16.54 0.98 -13.12
N LEU A 308 15.50 1.34 -13.89
CA LEU A 308 15.42 0.98 -15.30
C LEU A 308 16.53 1.63 -16.13
N ALA A 309 16.91 2.87 -15.84
CA ALA A 309 17.97 3.56 -16.57
C ALA A 309 19.36 2.96 -16.29
N ILE A 310 19.61 2.51 -15.06
CA ILE A 310 20.80 1.76 -14.64
C ILE A 310 20.85 0.39 -15.33
N VAL A 311 19.78 -0.40 -15.23
CA VAL A 311 19.72 -1.76 -15.81
C VAL A 311 19.92 -1.75 -17.32
N ARG A 312 19.41 -0.71 -18.01
CA ARG A 312 19.61 -0.50 -19.44
C ARG A 312 21.02 0.00 -19.82
N GLY A 313 21.83 0.42 -18.84
CA GLY A 313 23.13 1.06 -19.07
C GLY A 313 23.03 2.46 -19.69
N THR A 314 21.89 3.13 -19.49
CA THR A 314 21.59 4.48 -20.03
C THR A 314 21.87 5.61 -19.05
N ALA A 315 22.05 5.31 -17.75
CA ALA A 315 22.46 6.25 -16.73
C ALA A 315 23.32 5.55 -15.67
N THR A 316 24.21 6.31 -15.03
CA THR A 316 25.05 5.87 -13.92
C THR A 316 24.76 6.77 -12.74
N ILE A 317 24.28 6.21 -11.61
CA ILE A 317 23.74 6.97 -10.48
C ILE A 317 24.43 6.50 -9.21
N GLN A 318 25.46 7.22 -8.78
CA GLN A 318 26.37 6.81 -7.70
C GLN A 318 26.17 7.65 -6.42
N ASN A 319 25.45 8.77 -6.49
CA ASN A 319 25.21 9.65 -5.36
C ASN A 319 23.91 10.47 -5.50
N ALA A 320 23.57 11.26 -4.48
CA ALA A 320 22.37 12.11 -4.43
C ALA A 320 22.32 13.19 -5.53
N HIS A 321 23.47 13.77 -5.91
CA HIS A 321 23.54 14.75 -6.99
C HIS A 321 23.29 14.11 -8.36
N ASP A 322 23.83 12.91 -8.62
CA ASP A 322 23.54 12.16 -9.85
C ASP A 322 22.03 11.85 -9.97
N LEU A 323 21.38 11.47 -8.86
CA LEU A 323 19.94 11.24 -8.83
C LEU A 323 19.14 12.53 -9.10
N PHE A 324 19.59 13.65 -8.55
CA PHE A 324 19.00 14.96 -8.80
C PHE A 324 19.11 15.37 -10.28
N GLU A 325 20.31 15.31 -10.88
CA GLU A 325 20.48 15.66 -12.30
C GLU A 325 19.76 14.67 -13.23
N PHE A 326 19.68 13.39 -12.87
CA PHE A 326 18.84 12.42 -13.58
C PHE A 326 17.35 12.77 -13.53
N ALA A 327 16.81 13.04 -12.34
CA ALA A 327 15.41 13.42 -12.17
C ALA A 327 15.10 14.72 -12.92
N LYS A 328 15.95 15.73 -12.79
CA LYS A 328 15.86 17.02 -13.51
C LYS A 328 15.89 16.86 -15.03
N SER A 329 16.73 15.96 -15.55
CA SER A 329 16.86 15.73 -16.99
C SER A 329 15.74 14.87 -17.59
N ASN A 330 15.08 14.02 -16.79
CA ASN A 330 14.16 12.99 -17.30
C ASN A 330 12.72 13.09 -16.79
N LEU A 331 12.47 13.82 -15.69
CA LEU A 331 11.20 13.80 -14.93
C LEU A 331 10.66 15.21 -14.61
N SER A 332 11.35 16.29 -14.96
CA SER A 332 10.91 17.68 -14.69
C SER A 332 9.70 18.16 -15.50
N ILE A 333 9.35 17.46 -16.58
CA ILE A 333 8.14 17.74 -17.36
C ILE A 333 7.26 16.49 -17.27
N PRO A 334 5.98 16.60 -16.87
CA PRO A 334 5.04 15.50 -17.04
C PRO A 334 5.04 15.13 -18.51
N LYS A 335 5.44 13.89 -18.86
CA LYS A 335 5.30 13.44 -20.24
C LYS A 335 3.85 13.69 -20.64
N SER A 336 3.64 14.40 -21.75
CA SER A 336 2.33 14.42 -22.38
C SER A 336 1.87 12.97 -22.48
N SER A 337 0.67 12.71 -21.99
CA SER A 337 0.02 11.42 -22.15
C SER A 337 -0.29 11.26 -23.63
N ASN A 338 0.73 10.89 -24.40
CA ASN A 338 0.63 10.49 -25.79
C ASN A 338 -0.08 9.13 -25.84
N ILE A 339 -1.37 9.15 -25.51
CA ILE A 339 -2.33 8.07 -25.71
C ILE A 339 -2.28 7.59 -27.18
N ASN A 340 -1.87 8.49 -28.08
CA ASN A 340 -1.71 8.25 -29.51
C ASN A 340 -0.32 7.73 -29.94
N GLU A 341 0.68 7.65 -29.06
CA GLU A 341 2.01 7.07 -29.37
C GLU A 341 2.24 5.73 -28.66
N CYS A 342 1.21 4.88 -28.63
CA CYS A 342 1.44 3.47 -28.34
C CYS A 342 2.07 2.82 -29.58
N GLU A 343 3.38 2.52 -29.52
CA GLU A 343 4.08 1.74 -30.56
C GLU A 343 3.46 0.34 -30.76
N ASN A 344 2.66 -0.14 -29.80
CA ASN A 344 1.89 -1.37 -29.86
C ASN A 344 0.47 -1.19 -30.45
N THR A 345 0.14 -0.08 -31.12
CA THR A 345 -1.13 0.12 -31.84
C THR A 345 -1.46 -0.98 -32.86
N ASN A 346 -0.43 -1.66 -33.39
CA ASN A 346 -0.60 -2.81 -34.28
C ASN A 346 -0.88 -4.15 -33.54
N ILE A 347 -0.89 -4.14 -32.20
CA ILE A 347 -1.07 -5.32 -31.33
C ILE A 347 -2.32 -5.17 -30.46
N ILE A 348 -2.66 -3.94 -30.07
CA ILE A 348 -3.83 -3.61 -29.25
C ILE A 348 -5.00 -3.26 -30.19
N GLY A 349 -6.13 -3.96 -30.02
CA GLY A 349 -7.34 -3.73 -30.81
C GLY A 349 -7.98 -2.35 -30.60
N THR A 350 -8.95 -2.02 -31.44
CA THR A 350 -9.62 -0.71 -31.47
C THR A 350 -10.15 -0.29 -30.10
N PHE A 351 -9.72 0.88 -29.63
CA PHE A 351 -10.18 1.43 -28.35
C PHE A 351 -11.65 1.83 -28.39
N SER A 352 -12.43 1.34 -27.42
CA SER A 352 -13.80 1.78 -27.14
C SER A 352 -13.82 2.47 -25.77
N PRO A 353 -14.07 3.79 -25.70
CA PRO A 353 -14.22 4.47 -24.42
C PRO A 353 -15.52 4.05 -23.73
N ILE A 354 -15.43 3.61 -22.48
CA ILE A 354 -16.58 3.35 -21.61
C ILE A 354 -16.74 4.55 -20.68
N PRO A 355 -17.84 5.33 -20.76
CA PRO A 355 -18.08 6.43 -19.85
C PRO A 355 -18.50 5.90 -18.47
N ILE A 356 -17.74 6.23 -17.44
CA ILE A 356 -18.09 5.92 -16.05
C ILE A 356 -18.82 7.13 -15.46
N VAL A 357 -20.06 6.93 -15.02
CA VAL A 357 -20.85 7.95 -14.31
C VAL A 357 -20.87 7.61 -12.82
N LEU A 358 -20.74 8.63 -11.96
CA LEU A 358 -20.86 8.47 -10.52
C LEU A 358 -22.35 8.44 -10.12
N GLU A 359 -22.81 7.38 -9.47
CA GLU A 359 -24.15 7.38 -8.86
C GLU A 359 -24.18 8.16 -7.53
N ILE A 360 -25.18 9.03 -7.42
CA ILE A 360 -25.56 9.72 -6.19
C ILE A 360 -26.81 9.00 -5.66
N GLY A 361 -26.66 8.22 -4.58
CA GLY A 361 -27.70 7.29 -4.12
C GLY A 361 -28.64 7.83 -3.03
N THR A 362 -29.89 8.11 -3.42
CA THR A 362 -31.14 8.14 -2.62
C THR A 362 -32.28 7.90 -3.64
N VAL A 363 -33.31 7.06 -3.52
CA VAL A 363 -33.99 6.35 -2.40
C VAL A 363 -34.71 5.10 -2.96
N ASP A 364 -34.88 4.05 -2.13
CA ASP A 364 -35.86 2.93 -2.12
C ASP A 364 -36.29 2.09 -3.37
N ASP A 365 -36.66 0.85 -3.01
CA ASP A 365 -37.54 -0.16 -3.63
C ASP A 365 -37.09 -1.06 -4.80
N ASP A 366 -37.27 -2.35 -4.53
CA ASP A 366 -37.19 -3.49 -5.45
C ASP A 366 -38.14 -3.35 -6.66
N GLN A 367 -37.61 -3.46 -7.89
CA GLN A 367 -37.95 -4.56 -8.81
C GLN A 367 -37.21 -4.54 -10.16
N ASN A 368 -36.38 -5.58 -10.35
CA ASN A 368 -36.00 -6.30 -11.57
C ASN A 368 -35.41 -5.58 -12.81
N ASP A 369 -34.29 -6.19 -13.25
CA ASP A 369 -33.78 -6.35 -14.62
C ASP A 369 -33.34 -5.10 -15.41
N ASP A 370 -32.04 -4.77 -15.30
CA ASP A 370 -31.09 -5.39 -16.24
C ASP A 370 -29.70 -5.58 -15.59
N THR A 371 -28.95 -6.61 -16.01
CA THR A 371 -27.84 -7.17 -15.20
C THR A 371 -26.44 -6.75 -15.65
N ASP A 372 -25.72 -5.98 -14.83
CA ASP A 372 -24.26 -5.89 -14.92
C ASP A 372 -23.63 -7.14 -14.30
N ILE A 373 -23.24 -8.08 -15.16
CA ILE A 373 -22.65 -9.37 -14.77
C ILE A 373 -21.19 -9.14 -14.33
N GLU A 374 -20.88 -9.42 -13.06
CA GLU A 374 -19.48 -9.57 -12.61
C GLU A 374 -18.82 -10.74 -13.35
N VAL A 375 -18.07 -10.45 -14.42
CA VAL A 375 -17.34 -11.47 -15.19
C VAL A 375 -16.13 -11.96 -14.38
N PRO A 376 -16.08 -13.23 -13.94
CA PRO A 376 -14.96 -13.75 -13.17
C PRO A 376 -13.65 -13.74 -13.95
N ILE A 377 -12.52 -13.43 -13.27
CA ILE A 377 -11.19 -13.29 -13.90
C ILE A 377 -10.79 -14.48 -14.79
N TYR A 378 -11.22 -15.70 -14.44
CA TYR A 378 -10.90 -16.90 -15.23
C TYR A 378 -11.59 -16.96 -16.61
N GLU A 379 -12.67 -16.22 -16.81
CA GLU A 379 -13.36 -16.11 -18.10
C GLU A 379 -12.60 -15.19 -19.08
N LEU A 380 -11.66 -14.40 -18.56
CA LEU A 380 -10.69 -13.61 -19.34
C LEU A 380 -9.45 -14.45 -19.75
N VAL A 381 -9.28 -15.67 -19.23
CA VAL A 381 -8.11 -16.52 -19.49
C VAL A 381 -8.32 -17.37 -20.74
N SER A 382 -7.87 -16.85 -21.88
CA SER A 382 -7.83 -17.57 -23.16
C SER A 382 -6.57 -18.42 -23.35
N LYS A 383 -6.59 -19.29 -24.37
CA LYS A 383 -5.43 -20.13 -24.73
C LYS A 383 -4.21 -19.28 -25.09
N SER A 384 -3.06 -19.61 -24.50
CA SER A 384 -1.79 -18.87 -24.55
C SER A 384 -1.68 -17.62 -23.67
N THR A 385 -2.72 -17.22 -22.94
CA THR A 385 -2.59 -16.21 -21.88
C THR A 385 -1.60 -16.68 -20.82
N ILE A 386 -0.75 -15.76 -20.34
CA ILE A 386 0.10 -15.97 -19.18
C ILE A 386 -0.59 -15.26 -18.01
N PHE A 387 -0.83 -15.99 -16.93
CA PHE A 387 -1.49 -15.49 -15.74
C PHE A 387 -0.80 -16.06 -14.50
N ALA A 388 -1.00 -15.43 -13.34
CA ALA A 388 -0.48 -15.94 -12.08
C ALA A 388 -1.51 -16.84 -11.41
N VAL A 389 -0.99 -17.83 -10.68
CA VAL A 389 -1.78 -18.74 -9.86
C VAL A 389 -1.34 -18.53 -8.43
N LEU A 390 -2.27 -18.09 -7.57
CA LEU A 390 -2.03 -17.94 -6.14
C LEU A 390 -1.61 -19.30 -5.53
N CYS A 391 -0.55 -19.31 -4.72
CA CYS A 391 -0.03 -20.52 -4.10
C CYS A 391 0.08 -20.36 -2.58
N ASP A 392 -0.28 -21.42 -1.85
CA ASP A 392 -0.09 -21.54 -0.40
C ASP A 392 1.27 -22.21 -0.07
N ASP A 393 2.34 -21.85 -0.79
CA ASP A 393 3.70 -22.39 -0.62
C ASP A 393 4.54 -21.50 0.31
N ASP A 394 5.46 -22.08 1.08
CA ASP A 394 6.40 -21.32 1.93
C ASP A 394 7.51 -20.64 1.09
N GLU A 395 7.73 -21.07 -0.17
CA GLU A 395 8.83 -20.58 -1.04
C GLU A 395 8.38 -19.55 -2.11
N PHE A 396 7.12 -19.56 -2.56
CA PHE A 396 6.62 -18.67 -3.62
C PHE A 396 5.14 -18.24 -3.42
N ASP A 397 4.89 -16.93 -3.42
CA ASP A 397 3.52 -16.36 -3.31
C ASP A 397 2.62 -16.74 -4.52
N TYR A 398 3.21 -16.96 -5.69
CA TYR A 398 2.51 -17.33 -6.92
C TYR A 398 3.44 -18.04 -7.92
N TYR A 399 2.85 -18.81 -8.83
CA TYR A 399 3.54 -19.29 -10.04
C TYR A 399 2.92 -18.69 -11.30
N LEU A 400 3.74 -18.41 -12.32
CA LEU A 400 3.26 -18.04 -13.65
C LEU A 400 2.90 -19.28 -14.46
N LEU A 401 1.65 -19.36 -14.90
CA LEU A 401 1.13 -20.41 -15.78
C LEU A 401 0.84 -19.83 -17.16
N LYS A 402 1.25 -20.53 -18.22
CA LYS A 402 0.74 -20.27 -19.57
C LYS A 402 -0.42 -21.23 -19.88
N ALA A 403 -1.60 -20.68 -20.12
CA ALA A 403 -2.81 -21.41 -20.47
C ALA A 403 -2.64 -22.23 -21.75
N GLN A 404 -3.03 -23.51 -21.70
CA GLN A 404 -3.24 -24.37 -22.88
C GLN A 404 -4.74 -24.50 -23.23
N THR A 405 -5.61 -24.25 -22.25
CA THR A 405 -7.07 -24.27 -22.35
C THR A 405 -7.64 -23.00 -21.71
N GLU A 406 -8.88 -22.67 -22.03
CA GLU A 406 -9.74 -21.84 -21.16
C GLU A 406 -10.13 -22.62 -19.89
N SER A 407 -10.92 -21.99 -19.01
CA SER A 407 -11.53 -22.64 -17.85
C SER A 407 -12.53 -23.72 -18.29
N PHE A 408 -12.40 -24.94 -17.78
CA PHE A 408 -13.32 -26.04 -18.10
C PHE A 408 -13.60 -26.93 -16.88
N GLN A 409 -14.75 -27.61 -16.88
CA GLN A 409 -15.16 -28.49 -15.79
C GLN A 409 -14.67 -29.93 -16.02
N LEU A 410 -13.96 -30.49 -15.04
CA LEU A 410 -13.49 -31.88 -15.09
C LEU A 410 -14.64 -32.89 -15.09
N GLN A 411 -14.62 -33.80 -16.08
CA GLN A 411 -15.62 -34.88 -16.22
C GLN A 411 -15.25 -36.15 -15.43
N SER A 412 -13.96 -36.34 -15.17
CA SER A 412 -13.40 -37.44 -14.38
C SER A 412 -12.30 -36.90 -13.48
N ARG A 413 -11.84 -37.71 -12.52
CA ARG A 413 -10.71 -37.35 -11.66
C ARG A 413 -9.45 -37.31 -12.51
N GLU A 414 -8.81 -36.15 -12.63
CA GLU A 414 -7.55 -35.97 -13.37
C GLU A 414 -6.42 -35.63 -12.38
N THR A 415 -5.23 -36.18 -12.64
CA THR A 415 -3.99 -35.90 -11.91
C THR A 415 -2.99 -35.29 -12.88
N ASP A 416 -2.38 -34.17 -12.51
CA ASP A 416 -1.46 -33.43 -13.37
C ASP A 416 -0.02 -33.98 -13.36
N SER A 417 0.90 -33.31 -14.07
CA SER A 417 2.32 -33.73 -14.14
C SER A 417 3.13 -33.50 -12.86
N TRP A 418 2.48 -33.00 -11.80
CA TRP A 418 3.04 -32.65 -10.51
C TRP A 418 2.41 -33.47 -9.36
N GLY A 419 1.44 -34.35 -9.67
CA GLY A 419 0.77 -35.22 -8.71
C GLY A 419 -0.47 -34.60 -8.08
N VAL A 420 -0.82 -33.36 -8.45
CA VAL A 420 -2.01 -32.68 -7.93
C VAL A 420 -3.25 -33.25 -8.61
N SER A 421 -4.25 -33.64 -7.82
CA SER A 421 -5.43 -34.37 -8.30
C SER A 421 -6.73 -33.65 -7.96
N TYR A 422 -7.54 -33.37 -8.96
CA TYR A 422 -8.83 -32.69 -8.82
C TYR A 422 -10.00 -33.65 -9.08
N GLN A 423 -11.14 -33.37 -8.43
CA GLN A 423 -12.33 -34.22 -8.53
C GLN A 423 -13.21 -33.83 -9.73
N PRO A 424 -14.04 -34.74 -10.26
CA PRO A 424 -15.08 -34.39 -11.23
C PRO A 424 -15.94 -33.22 -10.70
N GLY A 425 -16.38 -32.34 -11.60
CA GLY A 425 -17.13 -31.13 -11.26
C GLY A 425 -16.28 -29.90 -10.90
N THR A 426 -14.95 -30.04 -10.77
CA THR A 426 -14.06 -28.90 -10.50
C THR A 426 -13.79 -28.11 -11.78
N ASN A 427 -13.96 -26.79 -11.75
CA ASN A 427 -13.51 -25.89 -12.82
C ASN A 427 -12.00 -25.67 -12.71
N VAL A 428 -11.26 -26.00 -13.76
CA VAL A 428 -9.81 -25.92 -13.82
C VAL A 428 -9.33 -25.31 -15.14
N ILE A 429 -8.10 -24.80 -15.13
CA ILE A 429 -7.34 -24.42 -16.32
C ILE A 429 -6.12 -25.32 -16.42
N LYS A 430 -5.81 -25.80 -17.63
CA LYS A 430 -4.62 -26.60 -17.92
C LYS A 430 -3.54 -25.72 -18.54
N GLY A 431 -2.31 -25.81 -18.05
CA GLY A 431 -1.23 -24.94 -18.53
C GLY A 431 0.17 -25.44 -18.22
N ASN A 432 1.19 -24.72 -18.68
CA ASN A 432 2.59 -24.96 -18.33
C ASN A 432 3.07 -23.94 -17.31
N TYR A 433 3.58 -24.41 -16.17
CA TYR A 433 4.28 -23.56 -15.21
C TYR A 433 5.60 -23.05 -15.78
N SER A 434 5.99 -21.86 -15.34
CA SER A 434 7.32 -21.30 -15.58
C SER A 434 8.07 -21.18 -14.27
N MET A 435 9.26 -21.78 -14.20
CA MET A 435 10.16 -21.58 -13.06
C MET A 435 10.89 -20.26 -13.22
N GLN A 436 11.07 -19.55 -12.12
CA GLN A 436 12.01 -18.44 -12.04
C GLN A 436 13.44 -18.99 -12.29
N ALA A 437 14.22 -18.29 -13.11
CA ALA A 437 15.64 -18.57 -13.29
C ALA A 437 16.45 -17.88 -12.19
N GLU A 438 17.78 -18.01 -12.22
CA GLU A 438 18.70 -17.31 -11.31
C GLU A 438 18.52 -15.78 -11.33
N ASN A 439 17.96 -15.21 -12.41
CA ASN A 439 17.47 -13.84 -12.44
C ASN A 439 15.96 -13.83 -12.12
N PRO A 440 15.50 -13.08 -11.09
CA PRO A 440 14.11 -13.09 -10.64
C PRO A 440 13.09 -12.53 -11.64
N LEU A 441 13.52 -11.83 -12.69
CA LEU A 441 12.66 -11.33 -13.77
C LEU A 441 12.62 -12.26 -14.99
N HIS A 442 13.39 -13.35 -15.01
CA HIS A 442 13.42 -14.31 -16.11
C HIS A 442 12.73 -15.61 -15.72
N PHE A 443 11.67 -15.96 -16.45
CA PHE A 443 10.90 -17.18 -16.25
C PHE A 443 11.10 -18.16 -17.39
N LYS A 444 11.48 -19.40 -17.04
CA LYS A 444 11.69 -20.50 -17.98
C LYS A 444 10.52 -21.49 -17.92
N MET A 445 9.70 -21.47 -18.96
CA MET A 445 8.53 -22.33 -19.11
C MET A 445 8.89 -23.82 -19.21
N ILE A 446 8.28 -24.65 -18.36
CA ILE A 446 8.46 -26.11 -18.38
C ILE A 446 7.53 -26.73 -19.42
N LYS A 447 7.99 -26.77 -20.66
CA LYS A 447 7.18 -27.26 -21.80
C LYS A 447 6.78 -28.75 -21.75
N ARG A 448 7.42 -29.56 -20.90
CA ARG A 448 7.23 -31.03 -20.82
C ARG A 448 6.29 -31.50 -19.70
N LYS A 449 5.87 -30.61 -18.80
CA LYS A 449 4.95 -30.90 -17.70
C LYS A 449 3.80 -29.91 -17.74
N TYR A 450 2.57 -30.39 -17.58
CA TYR A 450 1.40 -29.53 -17.42
C TYR A 450 0.94 -29.53 -15.96
N GLY A 451 0.50 -28.36 -15.50
CA GLY A 451 -0.27 -28.20 -14.28
C GLY A 451 -1.77 -28.17 -14.58
N LEU A 452 -2.57 -28.61 -13.61
CA LEU A 452 -3.99 -28.26 -13.51
C LEU A 452 -4.14 -27.28 -12.35
N VAL A 453 -4.88 -26.19 -12.55
CA VAL A 453 -5.10 -25.18 -11.50
C VAL A 453 -6.59 -24.85 -11.38
N PRO A 454 -7.14 -24.63 -10.18
CA PRO A 454 -8.53 -24.22 -10.02
C PRO A 454 -8.75 -22.86 -10.67
N SER A 455 -9.85 -22.70 -11.41
CA SER A 455 -10.11 -21.44 -12.12
C SER A 455 -10.25 -20.24 -11.17
N ASN A 456 -10.73 -20.46 -9.94
CA ASN A 456 -10.81 -19.43 -8.90
C ASN A 456 -9.46 -19.06 -8.24
N SER A 457 -8.36 -19.74 -8.59
CA SER A 457 -6.99 -19.39 -8.15
C SER A 457 -6.27 -18.44 -9.12
N CYS A 458 -6.93 -18.00 -10.19
CA CYS A 458 -6.36 -17.07 -11.17
C CYS A 458 -6.18 -15.68 -10.58
N LEU A 459 -4.96 -15.16 -10.70
CA LEU A 459 -4.61 -13.76 -10.50
C LEU A 459 -4.20 -13.16 -11.84
N TYR A 460 -4.76 -12.00 -12.17
CA TYR A 460 -4.28 -11.18 -13.29
C TYR A 460 -3.10 -10.32 -12.79
N ILE A 461 -2.01 -10.27 -13.57
CA ILE A 461 -0.84 -9.40 -13.33
C ILE A 461 -0.70 -8.46 -14.53
#